data_AF-A0A533W2W3-F1
#
_entry.id   AF-A0A533W2W3-F1
#
_cell.length_a   1.000
_cell.length_b   1.000
_cell.length_c   1.000
_cell.angle_alpha   90.00
_cell.angle_beta   90.00
_cell.angle_gamma   90.00
#
_symmetry.space_group_name_H-M   'P 1'
#
loop_
_entity.id
_entity.type
_entity.pdbx_description
1 polymer ?
#
loop_
_entity_poly.entity_id
_entity_poly.type
_entity_poly.pdbx_seq_one_letter_code
_entity_poly.pdbx_strand_id
1 'polypeptide(L)'
;MPQQQFELPSKIVKFYSRDEIVKFLKSLLEGYQKEAEKYGDRLGTLMRTNPQEAAKIDPKGKNVSKGWMKLGTMMVNVSDPARAMTEVMYQAHDDIKQKLASATAALSSFEQGANSVIPENMIYLLFLRNGIPERIIAQNPDAKRDTFAFSASYKVI
;
A
#
# COMPACT_ATOMS: atom_id res chain seq x y z
N MET A 1 -9.16 -19.24 -12.69
CA MET A 1 -8.30 -18.04 -12.66
C MET A 1 -8.54 -17.34 -11.33
N PRO A 2 -7.60 -17.26 -10.39
CA PRO A 2 -7.81 -16.43 -9.20
C PRO A 2 -7.66 -14.97 -9.61
N GLN A 3 -8.61 -14.14 -9.19
CA GLN A 3 -8.64 -12.69 -9.41
C GLN A 3 -7.37 -12.08 -8.81
N GLN A 4 -6.44 -11.64 -9.66
CA GLN A 4 -5.38 -10.73 -9.24
C GLN A 4 -6.05 -9.43 -8.80
N GLN A 5 -6.14 -9.24 -7.49
CA GLN A 5 -6.50 -7.97 -6.88
C GLN A 5 -5.36 -7.00 -7.24
N PHE A 6 -5.50 -6.27 -8.35
CA PHE A 6 -4.57 -5.23 -8.75
C PHE A 6 -4.39 -4.29 -7.55
N GLU A 7 -3.18 -4.23 -6.98
CA GLU A 7 -2.84 -3.22 -5.99
C GLU A 7 -3.17 -1.86 -6.59
N LEU A 8 -4.02 -1.13 -5.88
CA LEU A 8 -4.72 0.03 -6.41
C LEU A 8 -3.71 1.13 -6.75
N PRO A 9 -3.83 1.80 -7.93
CA PRO A 9 -3.21 3.11 -8.10
C PRO A 9 -3.68 4.04 -6.97
N SER A 10 -2.94 5.13 -6.77
CA SER A 10 -3.36 6.17 -5.83
C SER A 10 -4.83 6.54 -6.10
N LYS A 11 -5.67 6.46 -5.07
CA LYS A 11 -7.12 6.59 -5.21
C LYS A 11 -7.74 7.45 -4.12
N ILE A 12 -8.88 8.04 -4.43
CA ILE A 12 -9.73 8.74 -3.47
C ILE A 12 -10.98 7.89 -3.27
N VAL A 13 -11.31 7.60 -2.01
CA VAL A 13 -12.52 6.86 -1.63
C VAL A 13 -13.43 7.79 -0.85
N LYS A 14 -14.70 7.82 -1.23
CA LYS A 14 -15.72 8.66 -0.60
C LYS A 14 -16.54 7.85 0.39
N PHE A 15 -16.78 8.41 1.56
CA PHE A 15 -17.63 7.84 2.61
C PHE A 15 -18.61 8.90 3.13
N TYR A 16 -19.74 8.44 3.64
CA TYR A 16 -20.84 9.29 4.14
C TYR A 16 -20.97 9.22 5.66
N SER A 17 -20.20 8.36 6.31
CA SER A 17 -20.14 8.26 7.75
C SER A 17 -18.75 7.86 8.23
N ARG A 18 -18.45 8.17 9.49
CA ARG A 18 -17.21 7.73 10.15
C ARG A 18 -17.15 6.20 10.24
N ASP A 19 -18.28 5.56 10.51
CA ASP A 19 -18.37 4.10 10.61
C ASP A 19 -17.97 3.41 9.31
N GLU A 20 -18.33 3.99 8.15
CA GLU A 20 -17.89 3.48 6.85
C GLU A 20 -16.37 3.53 6.69
N ILE A 21 -15.71 4.62 7.12
CA ILE A 21 -14.25 4.75 7.08
C ILE A 21 -13.60 3.71 7.99
N VAL A 22 -14.10 3.58 9.22
CA VAL A 22 -13.58 2.62 10.20
C VAL A 22 -13.70 1.20 9.68
N LYS A 23 -14.86 0.83 9.11
CA LYS A 23 -15.07 -0.48 8.47
C LYS A 23 -14.11 -0.67 7.29
N PHE A 24 -13.93 0.35 6.47
CA PHE A 24 -12.99 0.31 5.35
C PHE A 24 -11.55 0.09 5.81
N LEU A 25 -11.08 0.83 6.81
CA LEU A 25 -9.72 0.71 7.34
C LEU A 25 -9.49 -0.67 7.99
N LYS A 26 -10.50 -1.22 8.68
CA LYS A 26 -10.44 -2.60 9.21
C LYS A 26 -10.32 -3.63 8.10
N SER A 27 -11.14 -3.52 7.05
CA SER A 27 -11.04 -4.41 5.89
C SER A 27 -9.70 -4.28 5.15
N LEU A 28 -9.16 -3.05 5.05
CA LEU A 28 -7.85 -2.80 4.46
C LEU A 28 -6.73 -3.47 5.27
N LEU A 29 -6.79 -3.38 6.61
CA LEU A 29 -5.85 -4.04 7.52
C LEU A 29 -5.90 -5.56 7.40
N GLU A 30 -7.10 -6.15 7.38
CA GLU A 30 -7.25 -7.60 7.17
C GLU A 30 -6.64 -8.05 5.84
N GLY A 31 -6.80 -7.24 4.78
CA GLY A 31 -6.17 -7.49 3.49
C GLY A 31 -4.65 -7.49 3.56
N TYR A 32 -4.05 -6.48 4.20
CA TYR A 32 -2.60 -6.40 4.38
C TYR A 32 -2.06 -7.51 5.28
N GLN A 33 -2.78 -7.89 6.33
CA GLN A 33 -2.36 -8.96 7.21
C GLN A 33 -2.32 -10.31 6.47
N LYS A 34 -3.37 -10.64 5.70
CA LYS A 34 -3.40 -11.86 4.87
C LYS A 34 -2.27 -11.89 3.85
N GLU A 35 -1.99 -10.77 3.20
CA GLU A 35 -0.92 -10.71 2.20
C GLU A 35 0.48 -10.79 2.86
N ALA A 36 0.67 -10.15 4.01
CA ALA A 36 1.91 -10.25 4.79
C ALA A 36 2.16 -11.70 5.24
N GLU A 37 1.15 -12.39 5.77
CA GLU A 37 1.22 -13.80 6.17
C GLU A 37 1.60 -14.69 4.99
N LYS A 38 0.99 -14.48 3.82
CA LYS A 38 1.32 -15.23 2.60
C LYS A 38 2.78 -15.07 2.16
N TYR A 39 3.34 -13.86 2.20
CA TYR A 39 4.76 -13.67 1.91
C TYR A 39 5.64 -14.24 3.02
N GLY A 40 5.26 -14.08 4.28
CA GLY A 40 5.95 -14.66 5.44
C GLY A 40 6.03 -16.18 5.37
N ASP A 41 4.95 -16.87 5.03
CA ASP A 41 4.87 -18.32 4.87
C ASP A 41 5.74 -18.82 3.72
N ARG A 42 5.74 -18.10 2.59
CA ARG A 42 6.59 -18.41 1.43
C ARG A 42 8.06 -18.28 1.80
N LEU A 43 8.45 -17.17 2.42
CA LEU A 43 9.81 -16.95 2.91
C LEU A 43 10.21 -18.00 3.95
N GLY A 44 9.33 -18.31 4.91
CA GLY A 44 9.54 -19.35 5.92
C GLY A 44 9.68 -20.74 5.33
N THR A 45 8.97 -21.04 4.25
CA THR A 45 9.13 -22.30 3.51
C THR A 45 10.48 -22.35 2.80
N LEU A 46 10.87 -21.28 2.09
CA LEU A 46 12.19 -21.18 1.45
C LEU A 46 13.35 -21.35 2.45
N MET A 47 13.25 -20.74 3.63
CA MET A 47 14.26 -20.89 4.69
C MET A 47 14.38 -22.33 5.20
N ARG A 48 13.29 -23.09 5.23
CA ARG A 48 13.28 -24.49 5.67
C ARG A 48 13.75 -25.45 4.58
N THR A 49 13.39 -25.20 3.33
CA THR A 49 13.76 -26.07 2.21
C THR A 49 15.19 -25.85 1.75
N ASN A 50 15.73 -24.63 1.86
CA ASN A 50 17.11 -24.34 1.46
C ASN A 50 17.84 -23.39 2.43
N PRO A 51 18.14 -23.85 3.66
CA PRO A 51 18.69 -23.00 4.73
C PRO A 51 20.07 -22.38 4.38
N GLN A 52 20.86 -23.05 3.54
CA GLN A 52 22.19 -22.58 3.12
C GLN A 52 22.12 -21.43 2.11
N GLU A 53 21.06 -21.38 1.28
CA GLU A 53 20.79 -20.25 0.40
C GLU A 53 20.14 -19.10 1.16
N ALA A 54 19.20 -19.40 2.06
CA ALA A 54 18.57 -18.41 2.93
C ALA A 54 19.56 -17.67 3.83
N ALA A 55 20.54 -18.37 4.43
CA ALA A 55 21.57 -17.76 5.28
C ALA A 55 22.46 -16.74 4.54
N LYS A 56 22.51 -16.79 3.20
CA LYS A 56 23.26 -15.84 2.37
C LYS A 56 22.42 -14.61 2.00
N ILE A 57 21.13 -14.60 2.29
CA ILE A 57 20.20 -13.52 1.96
C ILE A 57 20.06 -12.64 3.20
N ASP A 58 20.56 -11.40 3.12
CA ASP A 58 20.39 -10.44 4.20
C ASP A 58 19.05 -9.71 4.04
N PRO A 59 18.08 -9.86 4.96
CA PRO A 59 16.83 -9.13 4.92
C PRO A 59 17.02 -7.60 5.02
N LYS A 60 18.20 -7.11 5.42
CA LYS A 60 18.55 -5.67 5.44
C LYS A 60 19.35 -5.21 4.21
N GLY A 61 19.44 -6.05 3.17
CA GLY A 61 19.94 -5.65 1.85
C GLY A 61 21.47 -5.61 1.68
N LYS A 62 22.29 -6.09 2.63
CA LYS A 62 23.76 -6.09 2.43
C LYS A 62 24.26 -7.16 1.45
N ASN A 63 23.42 -8.15 1.13
CA ASN A 63 23.71 -9.20 0.15
C ASN A 63 22.70 -9.17 -1.00
N VAL A 64 22.71 -8.07 -1.77
CA VAL A 64 21.97 -7.92 -3.02
C VAL A 64 22.36 -9.05 -3.98
N SER A 65 21.39 -9.72 -4.59
CA SER A 65 21.67 -10.68 -5.65
C SER A 65 22.52 -10.02 -6.74
N LYS A 66 23.62 -10.69 -7.12
CA LYS A 66 24.47 -10.21 -8.23
C LYS A 66 23.73 -10.44 -9.54
N GLY A 67 24.05 -9.65 -10.58
CA GLY A 67 23.56 -9.89 -11.94
C GLY A 67 22.25 -9.19 -12.32
N TRP A 68 21.80 -8.20 -11.54
CA TRP A 68 20.77 -7.27 -11.98
C TRP A 68 21.27 -6.43 -13.15
N MET A 69 20.56 -6.47 -14.27
CA MET A 69 20.80 -5.69 -15.46
C MET A 69 19.62 -4.76 -15.74
N LYS A 70 19.90 -3.55 -16.21
CA LYS A 70 18.86 -2.57 -16.55
C LYS A 70 18.22 -2.90 -17.90
N LEU A 71 16.89 -2.90 -17.94
CA LEU A 71 16.09 -2.98 -19.16
C LEU A 71 15.10 -1.80 -19.14
N GLY A 72 15.48 -0.67 -19.76
CA GLY A 72 14.68 0.55 -19.71
C GLY A 72 14.50 1.06 -18.28
N THR A 73 13.27 1.06 -17.77
CA THR A 73 12.93 1.43 -16.37
C THR A 73 12.90 0.22 -15.42
N MET A 74 13.12 -0.99 -15.91
CA MET A 74 13.06 -2.24 -15.14
C MET A 74 14.46 -2.80 -14.85
N MET A 75 14.54 -3.68 -13.86
CA MET A 75 15.71 -4.50 -13.57
C MET A 75 15.40 -5.97 -13.86
N VAL A 76 16.35 -6.68 -14.47
CA VAL A 76 16.22 -8.11 -14.82
C VAL A 76 17.40 -8.86 -14.24
N ASN A 77 17.15 -9.99 -13.58
CA ASN A 77 18.20 -10.90 -13.12
C ASN A 77 18.03 -12.26 -13.81
N VAL A 78 18.99 -12.61 -14.67
CA VAL A 78 19.09 -13.93 -15.31
C VAL A 78 20.21 -14.78 -14.73
N SER A 79 21.08 -14.17 -13.91
CA SER A 79 22.28 -14.82 -13.35
C SER A 79 21.95 -15.69 -12.13
N ASP A 80 21.02 -15.23 -11.28
CA ASP A 80 20.57 -15.94 -10.10
C ASP A 80 19.08 -15.63 -9.82
N PRO A 81 18.15 -16.19 -10.61
CA PRO A 81 16.72 -15.87 -10.50
C PRO A 81 16.09 -16.28 -9.17
N ALA A 82 16.57 -17.36 -8.54
CA ALA A 82 16.02 -17.85 -7.27
C ALA A 82 16.33 -16.88 -6.12
N ARG A 83 17.57 -16.39 -6.04
CA ARG A 83 17.96 -15.40 -5.03
C ARG A 83 17.33 -14.05 -5.30
N ALA A 84 17.28 -13.63 -6.56
CA ALA A 84 16.61 -12.39 -6.97
C ALA A 84 15.11 -12.41 -6.61
N MET A 85 14.42 -13.54 -6.83
CA MET A 85 13.03 -13.70 -6.43
C MET A 85 12.85 -13.57 -4.92
N THR A 86 13.74 -14.19 -4.14
CA THR A 86 13.67 -14.11 -2.67
C THR A 86 13.93 -12.70 -2.16
N GLU A 87 14.88 -11.98 -2.75
CA GLU A 87 15.13 -10.56 -2.47
C GLU A 87 13.88 -9.71 -2.72
N VAL A 88 13.22 -9.88 -3.87
CA VAL A 88 11.97 -9.19 -4.19
C VAL A 88 10.82 -9.59 -3.25
N MET A 89 10.75 -10.84 -2.80
CA MET A 89 9.77 -11.26 -1.80
C MET A 89 9.97 -10.58 -0.45
N TYR A 90 11.22 -10.40 0.01
CA TYR A 90 11.50 -9.62 1.22
C TYR A 90 11.08 -8.17 1.07
N GLN A 91 11.40 -7.53 -0.06
CA GLN A 91 10.97 -6.15 -0.35
C GLN A 91 9.44 -6.03 -0.32
N ALA A 92 8.72 -6.93 -1.01
CA ALA A 92 7.26 -6.95 -1.02
C ALA A 92 6.66 -7.14 0.39
N HIS A 93 7.26 -8.01 1.20
CA HIS A 93 6.82 -8.25 2.57
C HIS A 93 7.04 -7.00 3.46
N ASP A 94 8.16 -6.32 3.32
CA ASP A 94 8.44 -5.09 4.08
C ASP A 94 7.54 -3.93 3.63
N ASP A 95 7.26 -3.80 2.33
CA ASP A 95 6.28 -2.84 1.80
C ASP A 95 4.89 -3.06 2.42
N ILE A 96 4.44 -4.31 2.51
CA ILE A 96 3.15 -4.63 3.14
C ILE A 96 3.17 -4.33 4.64
N LYS A 97 4.26 -4.62 5.34
CA LYS A 97 4.40 -4.23 6.76
C LYS A 97 4.29 -2.73 6.96
N GLN A 98 4.88 -1.93 6.07
CA GLN A 98 4.75 -0.48 6.11
C GLN A 98 3.28 -0.07 5.90
N LYS A 99 2.61 -0.63 4.88
CA LYS A 99 1.18 -0.38 4.63
C LYS A 99 0.31 -0.74 5.86
N LEU A 100 0.59 -1.86 6.52
CA LEU A 100 -0.10 -2.33 7.72
C LEU A 100 0.12 -1.38 8.91
N ALA A 101 1.35 -0.93 9.15
CA ALA A 101 1.67 0.02 10.20
C ALA A 101 0.94 1.36 9.98
N SER A 102 0.97 1.90 8.76
CA SER A 102 0.28 3.14 8.43
C SER A 102 -1.24 3.02 8.55
N ALA A 103 -1.83 1.91 8.06
CA ALA A 103 -3.28 1.69 8.18
C ALA A 103 -3.72 1.52 9.65
N THR A 104 -2.88 0.88 10.49
CA THR A 104 -3.14 0.73 11.93
C THR A 104 -3.14 2.10 12.62
N ALA A 105 -2.13 2.92 12.32
CA ALA A 105 -2.04 4.27 12.87
C ALA A 105 -3.23 5.16 12.43
N ALA A 106 -3.63 5.05 11.16
CA ALA A 106 -4.80 5.76 10.64
C ALA A 106 -6.08 5.31 11.35
N LEU A 107 -6.31 4.00 11.51
CA LEU A 107 -7.48 3.47 12.21
C LEU A 107 -7.52 3.95 13.67
N SER A 108 -6.42 3.83 14.40
CA SER A 108 -6.32 4.29 15.79
C SER A 108 -6.62 5.79 15.91
N SER A 109 -6.07 6.61 15.01
CA SER A 109 -6.36 8.05 14.95
C SER A 109 -7.85 8.32 14.67
N PHE A 110 -8.45 7.53 13.78
CA PHE A 110 -9.87 7.64 13.46
C PHE A 110 -10.77 7.22 14.61
N GLU A 111 -10.43 6.20 15.39
CA GLU A 111 -11.24 5.73 16.52
C GLU A 111 -11.09 6.64 17.74
N GLN A 112 -9.89 7.17 18.00
CA GLN A 112 -9.58 7.91 19.23
C GLN A 112 -9.73 9.44 19.08
N GLY A 113 -9.41 10.00 17.91
CA GLY A 113 -9.21 11.45 17.75
C GLY A 113 -10.13 12.13 16.74
N ALA A 114 -10.85 11.40 15.89
CA ALA A 114 -11.63 12.05 14.83
C ALA A 114 -12.74 12.98 15.37
N ASN A 115 -13.35 12.65 16.51
CA ASN A 115 -14.42 13.46 17.12
C ASN A 115 -13.95 14.83 17.62
N SER A 116 -12.66 15.02 17.91
CA SER A 116 -12.15 16.30 18.38
C SER A 116 -11.71 17.22 17.25
N VAL A 117 -11.59 16.70 16.02
CA VAL A 117 -11.01 17.43 14.88
C VAL A 117 -11.98 17.57 13.72
N ILE A 118 -12.85 16.58 13.48
CA ILE A 118 -13.78 16.56 12.36
C ILE A 118 -15.20 16.76 12.87
N PRO A 119 -15.94 17.77 12.37
CA PRO A 119 -17.34 17.96 12.75
C PRO A 119 -18.23 16.77 12.37
N GLU A 120 -19.37 16.65 13.03
CA GLU A 120 -20.37 15.64 12.71
C GLU A 120 -21.00 15.87 11.33
N ASN A 121 -21.57 14.81 10.75
CA ASN A 121 -22.33 14.84 9.49
C ASN A 121 -21.54 15.34 8.26
N MET A 122 -20.25 15.01 8.20
CA MET A 122 -19.39 15.33 7.07
C MET A 122 -19.35 14.20 6.04
N ILE A 123 -19.15 14.57 4.77
CA ILE A 123 -18.69 13.66 3.72
C ILE A 123 -17.18 13.55 3.82
N TYR A 124 -16.65 12.34 3.69
CA TYR A 124 -15.25 12.05 3.86
C TYR A 124 -14.62 11.57 2.57
N LEU A 125 -13.53 12.21 2.14
CA LEU A 125 -12.72 11.79 1.00
C LEU A 125 -11.35 11.34 1.50
N LEU A 126 -11.13 10.02 1.54
CA LEU A 126 -9.86 9.42 1.95
C LEU A 126 -8.96 9.23 0.73
N PHE A 127 -7.81 9.90 0.73
CA PHE A 127 -6.76 9.67 -0.24
C PHE A 127 -5.83 8.55 0.22
N LEU A 128 -5.70 7.54 -0.64
CA LEU A 128 -4.78 6.43 -0.48
C LEU A 128 -3.66 6.56 -1.51
N ARG A 129 -2.41 6.73 -1.08
CA ARG A 129 -1.24 6.69 -1.97
C ARG A 129 -0.70 5.26 -1.99
N ASN A 130 -0.86 4.57 -3.12
CA ASN A 130 -0.46 3.16 -3.27
C ASN A 130 -1.01 2.25 -2.14
N GLY A 131 -2.27 2.50 -1.77
CA GLY A 131 -2.95 1.80 -0.68
C GLY A 131 -2.73 2.40 0.72
N ILE A 132 -1.71 3.23 0.93
CA ILE A 132 -1.42 3.85 2.23
C ILE A 132 -2.40 5.00 2.49
N PRO A 133 -3.16 5.00 3.61
CA PRO A 133 -3.99 6.15 4.00
C PRO A 133 -3.12 7.32 4.43
N GLU A 134 -3.31 8.49 3.79
CA GLU A 134 -2.45 9.64 4.05
C GLU A 134 -3.19 10.94 4.33
N ARG A 135 -4.32 11.18 3.66
CA ARG A 135 -5.05 12.43 3.80
C ARG A 135 -6.54 12.14 3.83
N ILE A 136 -7.25 12.91 4.63
CA ILE A 136 -8.69 12.98 4.59
C ILE A 136 -9.15 14.40 4.35
N ILE A 137 -10.17 14.55 3.52
CA ILE A 137 -10.90 15.81 3.34
C ILE A 137 -12.29 15.60 3.92
N ALA A 138 -12.68 16.43 4.88
CA ALA A 138 -14.03 16.49 5.41
C ALA A 138 -14.79 17.61 4.71
N GLN A 139 -15.86 17.26 4.00
CA GLN A 139 -16.68 18.18 3.23
C GLN A 139 -18.08 18.27 3.83
N ASN A 140 -18.54 19.49 4.08
CA ASN A 140 -19.94 19.71 4.45
C ASN A 140 -20.83 19.33 3.25
N PRO A 141 -21.80 18.41 3.41
CA PRO A 141 -22.70 18.00 2.32
C PRO A 141 -23.48 19.17 1.71
N ASP A 142 -23.74 20.23 2.48
CA ASP A 142 -24.49 21.42 2.06
C ASP A 142 -23.59 22.56 1.55
N ALA A 143 -22.27 22.38 1.55
CA ALA A 143 -21.36 23.38 1.01
C ALA A 143 -21.63 23.58 -0.50
N LYS A 144 -21.85 24.84 -0.91
CA LYS A 144 -21.97 25.21 -2.32
C LYS A 144 -20.78 24.63 -3.07
N ARG A 145 -21.04 23.83 -4.11
CA ARG A 145 -19.99 23.34 -5.01
C ARG A 145 -19.40 24.53 -5.74
N ASP A 146 -18.23 25.00 -5.32
CA ASP A 146 -17.45 25.89 -6.15
C ASP A 146 -17.15 25.16 -7.45
N THR A 147 -17.66 25.71 -8.55
CA THR A 147 -17.51 25.11 -9.86
C THR A 147 -16.05 25.33 -10.27
N PHE A 148 -15.22 24.30 -10.10
CA PHE A 148 -13.82 24.36 -10.53
C PHE A 148 -13.80 24.36 -12.06
N ALA A 149 -13.68 25.55 -12.66
CA ALA A 149 -13.52 25.72 -14.10
C ALA A 149 -12.04 25.59 -14.46
N PHE A 150 -11.62 24.43 -14.97
CA PHE A 150 -10.29 24.27 -15.55
C PHE A 150 -10.31 24.81 -16.98
N SER A 151 -9.81 26.04 -17.19
CA SER A 151 -9.54 26.56 -18.52
C SER A 151 -8.08 26.26 -18.87
N ALA A 152 -7.86 25.29 -19.75
CA ALA A 152 -6.54 25.07 -20.35
C ALA A 152 -6.58 25.48 -21.82
N SER A 153 -5.85 26.54 -22.15
CA SER A 153 -5.55 26.92 -23.53
C SER A 153 -4.30 26.15 -23.95
N TYR A 154 -4.47 25.07 -24.73
CA TYR A 154 -3.33 24.36 -25.30
C TYR A 154 -2.87 25.10 -26.56
N LYS A 155 -1.63 25.58 -26.55
CA LYS A 155 -0.94 26.05 -27.75
C LYS A 155 -0.16 24.87 -28.32
N VAL A 156 -0.58 24.37 -29.48
CA VAL A 156 0.19 23.42 -30.27
C VAL A 156 1.41 24.17 -30.80
N ILE A 157 2.62 23.70 -30.46
CA ILE A 157 3.88 24.14 -31.07
C ILE A 157 4.29 23.05 -32.06
#